data_AF-M9P834-F1
#
_entry.id   AF-M9P834-F1
#
_cell.length_a   1.000
_cell.length_b   1.000
_cell.length_c   1.000
_cell.angle_alpha   90.00
_cell.angle_beta   90.00
_cell.angle_gamma   90.00
#
_symmetry.space_group_name_H-M   'P 1'
#
loop_
_entity.id
_entity.type
_entity.pdbx_description
1 polymer ?
#
loop_
_entity_poly.entity_id
_entity_poly.type
_entity_poly.pdbx_seq_one_letter_code
_entity_poly.pdbx_strand_id
1 'polypeptide(L)'
;MSIKKTIQFYADLADGRGHELVSVSNTETPSQGTVTIFCKNCNNKFTTSAVSYQNARKTGCPNCKAKAVQEFWTGKSRTKSPEETAKQAVIIKHKQKLRKEKSLAYANLQGPEDLKQKLLSEPNPYNDFIVTHLDKPVVGKLTEGSTPLTLKGLEADEVGPLLGKAKLEKHHIIPLHAGGPDVPWNLIYLTPEDHIKAHELRALVYNEPGDRYAVRLRGNGTNLSERRLEANRLGDQTRFEQGTGIYAPGASAKGGRIGGAVKSHLKDLKHASKMTDVVSSALYEGSRWKHQKTGVVVTIKPQTVFTLPQLVDKLIEALPSCPDKDLLSQAQTTTITCNLARVIKKQRTSAYGWTLL
;
A
#
# COMPACT_ATOMS: atom_id res chain seq x y z
N MET A 1 28.06 -0.42 15.86
CA MET A 1 28.93 -1.60 16.02
C MET A 1 28.07 -2.86 15.93
N SER A 2 28.45 -3.84 15.11
CA SER A 2 27.70 -5.10 14.99
C SER A 2 27.99 -5.98 16.22
N ILE A 3 26.94 -6.41 16.94
CA ILE A 3 27.08 -7.30 18.10
C ILE A 3 27.60 -8.66 17.62
N LYS A 4 28.79 -9.07 18.08
CA LYS A 4 29.35 -10.41 17.80
C LYS A 4 28.35 -11.47 18.26
N LYS A 5 28.00 -12.40 17.37
CA LYS A 5 27.04 -13.48 17.65
C LYS A 5 27.78 -14.70 18.18
N THR A 6 27.58 -15.00 19.46
CA THR A 6 28.18 -16.15 20.15
C THR A 6 27.31 -17.39 20.01
N ILE A 7 27.83 -18.56 20.41
CA ILE A 7 27.02 -19.78 20.51
C ILE A 7 25.85 -19.58 21.49
N GLN A 8 26.09 -18.88 22.62
CA GLN A 8 25.06 -18.55 23.60
C GLN A 8 23.91 -17.75 22.97
N PHE A 9 24.21 -16.78 22.09
CA PHE A 9 23.16 -16.05 21.36
C PHE A 9 22.22 -16.97 20.59
N TYR A 10 22.75 -18.02 19.94
CA TYR A 10 21.92 -18.99 19.21
C TYR A 10 21.16 -19.94 20.14
N ALA A 11 21.72 -20.27 21.31
CA ALA A 11 21.04 -21.05 22.35
C ALA A 11 19.83 -20.27 22.90
N ASP A 12 20.03 -19.02 23.30
CA ASP A 12 18.96 -18.15 23.82
C ASP A 12 17.88 -17.91 22.75
N LEU A 13 18.30 -17.70 21.50
CA LEU A 13 17.38 -17.54 20.37
C LEU A 13 16.58 -18.82 20.10
N ALA A 14 17.20 -20.00 20.27
CA ALA A 14 16.50 -21.26 20.14
C ALA A 14 15.50 -21.47 21.26
N ASP A 15 15.89 -21.22 22.51
CA ASP A 15 15.00 -21.39 23.66
C ASP A 15 13.79 -20.44 23.60
N GLY A 16 14.01 -19.16 23.27
CA GLY A 16 12.93 -18.18 23.07
C GLY A 16 11.96 -18.52 21.92
N ARG A 17 12.29 -19.53 21.09
CA ARG A 17 11.42 -20.06 20.02
C ARG A 17 10.85 -21.45 20.34
N GLY A 18 11.01 -21.94 21.57
CA GLY A 18 10.60 -23.28 21.97
C GLY A 18 11.44 -24.38 21.31
N HIS A 19 12.72 -24.11 21.09
CA HIS A 19 13.67 -25.05 20.52
C HIS A 19 14.87 -25.27 21.46
N GLU A 20 15.74 -26.20 21.08
CA GLU A 20 17.00 -26.47 21.75
C GLU A 20 18.13 -26.49 20.71
N LEU A 21 19.23 -25.80 20.99
CA LEU A 21 20.41 -25.80 20.13
C LEU A 21 21.19 -27.09 20.35
N VAL A 22 21.31 -27.93 19.31
CA VAL A 22 22.00 -29.22 19.36
C VAL A 22 23.48 -29.06 18.99
N SER A 23 23.77 -28.34 17.91
CA SER A 23 25.16 -28.11 17.46
C SER A 23 25.31 -26.88 16.58
N VAL A 24 26.52 -26.34 16.53
CA VAL A 24 26.94 -25.25 15.63
C VAL A 24 28.15 -25.75 14.85
N SER A 25 28.14 -25.62 13.52
CA SER A 25 29.23 -26.15 12.68
C SER A 25 30.52 -25.34 12.74
N ASN A 26 30.44 -24.05 13.06
CA ASN A 26 31.57 -23.13 13.16
C ASN A 26 31.56 -22.46 14.54
N THR A 27 32.45 -22.87 15.44
CA THR A 27 32.51 -22.37 16.81
C THR A 27 33.17 -21.01 16.93
N GLU A 28 34.10 -20.67 16.02
CA GLU A 28 34.83 -19.40 16.00
C GLU A 28 33.95 -18.25 15.47
N THR A 29 33.24 -18.50 14.37
CA THR A 29 32.28 -17.56 13.76
C THR A 29 30.91 -18.22 13.54
N PRO A 30 30.11 -18.44 14.61
CA PRO A 30 28.80 -19.10 14.55
C PRO A 30 27.85 -18.56 13.48
N SER A 31 27.92 -17.26 13.18
CA SER A 31 27.09 -16.63 12.15
C SER A 31 27.36 -17.11 10.72
N GLN A 32 28.53 -17.70 10.44
CA GLN A 32 28.92 -18.19 9.11
C GLN A 32 28.70 -19.70 8.94
N GLY A 33 28.21 -20.40 9.98
CA GLY A 33 27.99 -21.84 9.96
C GLY A 33 26.53 -22.26 9.78
N THR A 34 26.29 -23.54 10.01
CA THR A 34 24.96 -24.12 10.20
C THR A 34 24.71 -24.37 11.69
N VAL A 35 23.43 -24.33 12.06
CA VAL A 35 22.96 -24.69 13.39
C VAL A 35 22.01 -25.88 13.25
N THR A 36 22.20 -26.88 14.10
CA THR A 36 21.26 -28.00 14.26
C THR A 36 20.40 -27.71 15.48
N ILE A 37 19.09 -27.73 15.27
CA ILE A 37 18.09 -27.33 16.25
C ILE A 37 17.11 -28.49 16.47
N PHE A 38 16.76 -28.76 17.72
CA PHE A 38 15.69 -29.65 18.10
C PHE A 38 14.43 -28.86 18.45
N CYS A 39 13.31 -29.14 17.80
CA CYS A 39 12.05 -28.44 18.04
C CYS A 39 11.26 -29.12 19.16
N LYS A 40 11.10 -28.47 20.32
CA LYS A 40 10.36 -29.02 21.47
C LYS A 40 8.85 -29.22 21.19
N ASN A 41 8.31 -28.59 20.14
CA ASN A 41 6.89 -28.69 19.79
C ASN A 41 6.55 -29.90 18.90
N CYS A 42 7.44 -30.27 17.97
CA CYS A 42 7.18 -31.40 17.05
C CYS A 42 8.20 -32.53 17.17
N ASN A 43 9.12 -32.45 18.14
CA ASN A 43 10.18 -33.43 18.41
C ASN A 43 11.06 -33.78 17.21
N ASN A 44 11.20 -32.86 16.25
CA ASN A 44 12.06 -33.05 15.09
C ASN A 44 13.34 -32.22 15.19
N LYS A 45 14.44 -32.82 14.74
CA LYS A 45 15.72 -32.12 14.49
C LYS A 45 15.74 -31.55 13.08
N PHE A 46 16.34 -30.38 12.91
CA PHE A 46 16.57 -29.80 11.60
C PHE A 46 17.86 -28.97 11.60
N THR A 47 18.52 -28.90 10.46
CA THR A 47 19.74 -28.11 10.26
C THR A 47 19.46 -27.00 9.27
N THR A 48 19.95 -25.79 9.56
CA THR A 48 19.79 -24.61 8.69
C THR A 48 20.99 -23.68 8.86
N SER A 49 21.18 -22.72 7.96
CA SER A 49 22.24 -21.73 8.15
C SER A 49 21.93 -20.82 9.34
N ALA A 50 22.97 -20.43 10.08
CA ALA A 50 22.82 -19.58 11.26
C ALA A 50 22.12 -18.25 10.93
N VAL A 51 22.42 -17.67 9.75
CA VAL A 51 21.76 -16.46 9.22
C VAL A 51 20.27 -16.70 8.93
N SER A 52 19.93 -17.81 8.27
CA SER A 52 18.53 -18.15 7.97
C SER A 52 17.73 -18.36 9.25
N TYR A 53 18.30 -19.07 10.22
CA TYR A 53 17.69 -19.26 11.53
C TYR A 53 17.48 -17.92 12.23
N GLN A 54 18.51 -17.06 12.29
CA GLN A 54 18.41 -15.74 12.89
C GLN A 54 17.26 -14.91 12.30
N ASN A 55 17.13 -14.90 10.99
CA ASN A 55 16.15 -14.08 10.27
C ASN A 55 14.72 -14.66 10.24
N ALA A 56 14.52 -15.93 10.60
CA ALA A 56 13.20 -16.55 10.61
C ALA A 56 12.25 -15.90 11.64
N ARG A 57 11.01 -15.57 11.24
CA ARG A 57 10.01 -14.98 12.14
C ARG A 57 9.27 -16.08 12.94
N LYS A 58 9.31 -15.98 14.28
CA LYS A 58 8.59 -16.75 15.33
C LYS A 58 8.70 -18.30 15.33
N THR A 59 8.57 -18.99 14.20
CA THR A 59 8.73 -20.46 14.12
C THR A 59 9.89 -20.80 13.19
N GLY A 60 11.05 -21.05 13.78
CA GLY A 60 12.24 -21.49 13.02
C GLY A 60 12.16 -22.93 12.52
N CYS A 61 11.20 -23.74 13.00
CA CYS A 61 11.09 -25.16 12.65
C CYS A 61 10.35 -25.37 11.32
N PRO A 62 11.00 -25.98 10.31
CA PRO A 62 10.39 -26.26 9.01
C PRO A 62 9.19 -27.22 9.11
N ASN A 63 9.22 -28.19 10.03
CA ASN A 63 8.15 -29.18 10.21
C ASN A 63 6.90 -28.57 10.84
N CYS A 64 7.03 -27.80 11.93
CA CYS A 64 5.91 -27.05 12.50
C CYS A 64 5.31 -26.07 11.48
N LYS A 65 6.16 -25.40 10.69
CA LYS A 65 5.70 -24.51 9.63
C LYS A 65 4.94 -25.27 8.54
N ALA A 66 5.45 -26.42 8.09
CA ALA A 66 4.78 -27.26 7.10
C ALA A 66 3.42 -27.75 7.62
N LYS A 67 3.35 -28.21 8.87
CA LYS A 67 2.11 -28.64 9.52
C LYS A 67 1.08 -27.51 9.64
N ALA A 68 1.50 -26.33 10.12
CA ALA A 68 0.63 -25.16 10.21
C ALA A 68 0.13 -24.69 8.83
N VAL A 69 0.99 -24.75 7.80
CA VAL A 69 0.58 -24.47 6.42
C VAL A 69 -0.42 -25.53 5.94
N GLN A 70 -0.16 -26.81 6.18
CA GLN A 70 -1.07 -27.89 5.83
C GLN A 70 -2.44 -27.72 6.50
N GLU A 71 -2.50 -27.51 7.81
CA GLU A 71 -3.72 -27.25 8.56
C GLU A 71 -4.46 -26.02 8.05
N PHE A 72 -3.74 -24.94 7.74
CA PHE A 72 -4.35 -23.72 7.17
C PHE A 72 -5.01 -23.98 5.80
N TRP A 73 -4.47 -24.92 5.03
CA TRP A 73 -4.99 -25.30 3.71
C TRP A 73 -5.94 -26.50 3.74
N THR A 74 -6.02 -27.26 4.83
CA THR A 74 -6.98 -28.35 4.97
C THR A 74 -8.40 -27.79 4.85
N GLY A 75 -9.18 -28.30 3.90
CA GLY A 75 -10.52 -27.81 3.59
C GLY A 75 -10.60 -26.56 2.71
N LYS A 76 -9.46 -25.95 2.33
CA LYS A 76 -9.42 -24.84 1.36
C LYS A 76 -8.98 -25.34 -0.01
N SER A 77 -9.73 -24.98 -1.05
CA SER A 77 -9.31 -25.24 -2.43
C SER A 77 -8.02 -24.49 -2.74
N ARG A 78 -6.99 -25.21 -3.22
CA ARG A 78 -5.75 -24.59 -3.74
C ARG A 78 -5.94 -24.04 -5.14
N THR A 79 -6.89 -24.60 -5.89
CA THR A 79 -7.29 -24.10 -7.20
C THR A 79 -8.32 -23.00 -7.00
N LYS A 80 -8.15 -21.92 -7.76
CA LYS A 80 -9.18 -20.88 -7.86
C LYS A 80 -10.45 -21.53 -8.36
N SER A 81 -11.59 -21.17 -7.77
CA SER A 81 -12.87 -21.61 -8.33
C SER A 81 -13.01 -21.11 -9.78
N PRO A 82 -13.85 -21.76 -10.61
CA PRO A 82 -14.15 -21.23 -11.94
C PRO A 82 -14.62 -19.77 -11.91
N GLU A 83 -15.37 -19.39 -10.87
CA GLU A 83 -15.83 -18.02 -10.63
C GLU A 83 -14.66 -17.05 -10.31
N GLU A 84 -13.74 -17.44 -9.43
CA GLU A 84 -12.54 -16.64 -9.11
C GLU A 84 -11.63 -16.47 -10.32
N THR A 85 -11.48 -17.52 -11.12
CA THR A 85 -10.70 -17.50 -12.37
C THR A 85 -11.33 -16.55 -13.37
N ALA A 86 -12.66 -16.60 -13.54
CA ALA A 86 -13.40 -15.67 -14.40
C ALA A 86 -13.25 -14.21 -13.91
N LYS A 87 -13.41 -13.97 -12.60
CA LYS A 87 -13.18 -12.64 -11.99
C LYS A 87 -11.77 -12.12 -12.27
N GLN A 88 -10.75 -12.97 -12.10
CA GLN A 88 -9.38 -12.57 -12.39
C GLN A 88 -9.14 -12.28 -13.87
N ALA A 89 -9.72 -13.07 -14.78
CA ALA A 89 -9.65 -12.83 -16.22
C ALA A 89 -10.26 -11.46 -16.60
N VAL A 90 -11.40 -11.10 -16.01
CA VAL A 90 -12.01 -9.76 -16.17
C VAL A 90 -11.08 -8.66 -15.68
N ILE A 91 -10.45 -8.82 -14.51
CA ILE A 91 -9.48 -7.85 -13.96
C ILE A 91 -8.27 -7.71 -14.89
N ILE A 92 -7.71 -8.81 -15.40
CA ILE A 92 -6.58 -8.80 -16.33
C ILE A 92 -6.96 -8.07 -17.63
N LYS A 93 -8.10 -8.42 -18.22
CA LYS A 93 -8.61 -7.78 -19.45
C LYS A 93 -8.82 -6.27 -19.24
N HIS A 94 -9.37 -5.88 -18.09
CA HIS A 94 -9.53 -4.47 -17.74
C HIS A 94 -8.18 -3.74 -17.60
N LYS A 95 -7.19 -4.35 -16.93
CA LYS A 95 -5.84 -3.79 -16.82
C LYS A 95 -5.15 -3.66 -18.17
N GLN A 96 -5.31 -4.64 -19.06
CA GLN A 96 -4.78 -4.59 -20.43
C GLN A 96 -5.44 -3.47 -21.24
N LYS A 97 -6.76 -3.31 -21.13
CA LYS A 97 -7.50 -2.20 -21.77
C LYS A 97 -6.97 -0.84 -21.29
N LEU A 98 -6.86 -0.64 -19.97
CA LEU A 98 -6.31 0.61 -19.41
C LEU A 98 -4.87 0.87 -19.86
N ARG A 99 -4.02 -0.16 -19.94
CA ARG A 99 -2.66 -0.04 -20.47
C ARG A 99 -2.65 0.39 -21.94
N LYS A 100 -3.52 -0.20 -22.76
CA LYS A 100 -3.67 0.17 -24.17
C LYS A 100 -4.15 1.62 -24.32
N GLU A 101 -5.13 2.03 -23.53
CA GLU A 101 -5.63 3.42 -23.53
C GLU A 101 -4.52 4.41 -23.12
N LYS A 102 -3.73 4.08 -22.09
CA LYS A 102 -2.57 4.89 -21.70
C LYS A 102 -1.49 4.93 -22.78
N SER A 103 -1.20 3.81 -23.44
CA SER A 103 -0.16 3.78 -24.48
C SER A 103 -0.52 4.60 -25.71
N LEU A 104 -1.82 4.84 -25.97
CA LEU A 104 -2.25 5.73 -27.05
C LEU A 104 -1.76 7.17 -26.85
N ALA A 105 -1.54 7.62 -25.61
CA ALA A 105 -0.99 8.94 -25.33
C ALA A 105 0.44 9.13 -25.87
N TYR A 106 1.14 8.03 -26.14
CA TYR A 106 2.52 8.00 -26.64
C TYR A 106 2.64 7.39 -28.04
N ALA A 107 1.53 7.09 -28.70
CA ALA A 107 1.53 6.43 -30.00
C ALA A 107 2.18 7.26 -31.12
N ASN A 108 2.25 8.59 -30.93
CA ASN A 108 2.85 9.51 -31.90
C ASN A 108 4.38 9.67 -31.72
N LEU A 109 4.97 9.10 -30.68
CA LEU A 109 6.43 9.13 -30.48
C LEU A 109 7.06 8.00 -31.29
N GLN A 110 7.82 8.34 -32.33
CA GLN A 110 8.45 7.36 -33.23
C GLN A 110 9.94 7.18 -32.94
N GLY A 111 10.59 8.17 -32.34
CA GLY A 111 12.03 8.15 -32.06
C GLY A 111 12.47 8.96 -30.85
N PRO A 112 13.80 8.98 -30.60
CA PRO A 112 14.37 9.69 -29.46
C PRO A 112 14.21 11.21 -29.56
N GLU A 113 14.20 11.78 -30.76
CA GLU A 113 13.97 13.21 -31.01
C GLU A 113 12.55 13.62 -30.61
N ASP A 114 11.53 12.84 -30.99
CA ASP A 114 10.14 13.08 -30.60
C ASP A 114 9.98 13.03 -29.08
N LEU A 115 10.62 12.04 -28.45
CA LEU A 115 10.62 11.92 -26.99
C LEU A 115 11.29 13.15 -26.35
N LYS A 116 12.46 13.58 -26.85
CA LYS A 116 13.17 14.74 -26.33
C LYS A 116 12.33 16.02 -26.46
N GLN A 117 11.70 16.25 -27.62
CA GLN A 117 10.78 17.37 -27.83
C GLN A 117 9.57 17.31 -26.87
N LYS A 118 9.02 16.11 -26.66
CA LYS A 118 7.94 15.90 -25.70
C LYS A 118 8.37 16.26 -24.28
N LEU A 119 9.56 15.85 -23.84
CA LEU A 119 10.09 16.18 -22.51
C LEU A 119 10.30 17.70 -22.35
N LEU A 120 10.85 18.36 -23.38
CA LEU A 120 11.09 19.80 -23.39
C LEU A 120 9.80 20.63 -23.39
N SER A 121 8.74 20.16 -24.04
CA SER A 121 7.44 20.85 -24.05
C SER A 121 6.69 20.78 -22.70
N GLU A 122 7.10 19.90 -21.79
CA GLU A 122 6.51 19.72 -20.46
C GLU A 122 7.57 19.90 -19.36
N PRO A 123 8.14 21.11 -19.19
CA PRO A 123 9.27 21.33 -18.30
C PRO A 123 8.90 20.98 -16.85
N ASN A 124 9.67 20.08 -16.26
CA ASN A 124 9.54 19.67 -14.87
C ASN A 124 10.85 19.01 -14.40
N PRO A 125 11.09 18.90 -13.08
CA PRO A 125 12.36 18.39 -12.56
C PRO A 125 12.74 16.98 -13.06
N TYR A 126 11.78 16.12 -13.39
CA TYR A 126 12.06 14.81 -13.96
C TYR A 126 12.48 14.92 -15.43
N ASN A 127 11.73 15.67 -16.24
CA ASN A 127 12.03 15.84 -17.66
C ASN A 127 13.40 16.50 -17.86
N ASP A 128 13.73 17.53 -17.09
CA ASP A 128 15.02 18.21 -17.14
C ASP A 128 16.17 17.26 -16.80
N PHE A 129 15.96 16.41 -15.79
CA PHE A 129 16.92 15.37 -15.40
C PHE A 129 17.15 14.37 -16.53
N ILE A 130 16.09 13.87 -17.17
CA ILE A 130 16.21 12.92 -18.28
C ILE A 130 16.88 13.56 -19.49
N VAL A 131 16.48 14.77 -19.89
CA VAL A 131 17.07 15.49 -21.03
C VAL A 131 18.57 15.68 -20.82
N THR A 132 18.99 16.04 -19.60
CA THR A 132 20.41 16.16 -19.24
C THR A 132 21.18 14.84 -19.45
N HIS A 133 20.58 13.69 -19.11
CA HIS A 133 21.21 12.37 -19.27
C HIS A 133 21.15 11.84 -20.71
N LEU A 134 20.15 12.27 -21.49
CA LEU A 134 20.11 11.98 -22.93
C LEU A 134 21.25 12.71 -23.66
N ASP A 135 21.55 13.96 -23.26
CA ASP A 135 22.59 14.78 -23.88
C ASP A 135 24.01 14.42 -23.41
N LYS A 136 24.12 13.84 -22.22
CA LYS A 136 25.39 13.42 -21.61
C LYS A 136 25.26 11.99 -21.09
N PRO A 137 25.24 10.99 -21.98
CA PRO A 137 25.07 9.60 -21.57
C PRO A 137 26.23 9.16 -20.67
N VAL A 138 25.90 8.44 -19.60
CA VAL A 138 26.91 7.89 -18.68
C VAL A 138 27.66 6.76 -19.37
N VAL A 139 28.98 6.88 -19.48
CA VAL A 139 29.85 5.82 -20.03
C VAL A 139 30.20 4.85 -18.89
N GLY A 140 29.85 3.57 -19.05
CA GLY A 140 30.08 2.55 -18.00
C GLY A 140 29.95 1.12 -18.53
N LYS A 141 30.32 0.12 -17.71
CA LYS A 141 30.14 -1.29 -18.07
C LYS A 141 28.69 -1.70 -17.81
N LEU A 142 28.06 -2.22 -18.86
CA LEU A 142 26.77 -2.90 -18.76
C LEU A 142 26.91 -4.14 -17.87
N THR A 143 25.91 -4.40 -17.02
CA THR A 143 25.84 -5.66 -16.27
C THR A 143 25.72 -6.85 -17.22
N GLU A 144 26.49 -7.90 -16.95
CA GLU A 144 26.54 -9.14 -17.74
C GLU A 144 25.12 -9.66 -18.06
N GLY A 145 24.84 -9.87 -19.36
CA GLY A 145 23.54 -10.30 -19.87
C GLY A 145 22.81 -9.29 -20.78
N SER A 146 23.40 -8.12 -21.05
CA SER A 146 22.88 -7.15 -22.03
C SER A 146 23.81 -7.06 -23.24
N THR A 147 23.23 -7.10 -24.44
CA THR A 147 23.96 -6.94 -25.71
C THR A 147 24.67 -5.59 -25.71
N PRO A 148 25.97 -5.52 -26.11
CA PRO A 148 26.68 -4.25 -26.17
C PRO A 148 25.97 -3.33 -27.14
N LEU A 149 25.44 -2.20 -26.65
CA LEU A 149 25.12 -1.07 -27.50
C LEU A 149 26.44 -0.44 -27.90
N THR A 150 26.83 -0.66 -29.15
CA THR A 150 27.98 -0.01 -29.77
C THR A 150 27.65 1.48 -29.91
N LEU A 151 28.08 2.27 -28.93
CA LEU A 151 28.22 3.72 -29.07
C LEU A 151 29.24 3.96 -30.20
N LYS A 152 28.74 4.31 -31.39
CA LYS A 152 29.59 4.76 -32.50
C LYS A 152 30.11 6.16 -32.16
N GLY A 153 31.44 6.33 -32.10
CA GLY A 153 32.07 7.64 -32.29
C GLY A 153 32.77 8.29 -31.08
N LEU A 154 33.12 7.55 -30.03
CA LEU A 154 34.03 8.05 -28.99
C LEU A 154 35.28 7.17 -28.97
N GLU A 155 36.42 7.74 -29.35
CA GLU A 155 37.70 7.04 -29.31
C GLU A 155 38.07 6.73 -27.85
N ALA A 156 38.49 5.48 -27.63
CA ALA A 156 38.65 4.89 -26.29
C ALA A 156 39.81 5.50 -25.48
N ASP A 157 40.61 6.36 -26.09
CA ASP A 157 41.96 6.66 -25.61
C ASP A 157 42.04 7.92 -24.74
N GLU A 158 40.98 8.76 -24.71
CA GLU A 158 40.97 10.00 -23.91
C GLU A 158 40.19 9.91 -22.58
N VAL A 159 39.44 8.83 -22.34
CA VAL A 159 38.67 8.65 -21.09
C VAL A 159 39.39 7.65 -20.18
N GLY A 160 40.48 8.15 -19.60
CA GLY A 160 41.46 7.39 -18.83
C GLY A 160 40.96 6.58 -17.62
N PRO A 161 41.88 5.88 -16.94
CA PRO A 161 41.68 4.66 -16.12
C PRO A 161 40.91 4.81 -14.80
N LEU A 162 40.23 5.94 -14.56
CA LEU A 162 39.59 6.29 -13.29
C LEU A 162 38.06 6.10 -13.28
N LEU A 163 37.44 5.77 -14.41
CA LEU A 163 36.06 5.28 -14.42
C LEU A 163 36.02 3.84 -13.95
N GLY A 164 36.11 3.66 -12.62
CA GLY A 164 35.73 2.42 -11.95
C GLY A 164 34.39 1.96 -12.51
N LYS A 165 34.30 0.67 -12.87
CA LYS A 165 33.19 0.01 -13.59
C LYS A 165 31.83 0.31 -12.94
N ALA A 166 31.25 1.48 -13.22
CA ALA A 166 29.96 1.87 -12.68
C ALA A 166 28.91 0.92 -13.26
N LYS A 167 28.16 0.27 -12.38
CA LYS A 167 27.13 -0.69 -12.75
C LYS A 167 25.92 0.05 -13.31
N LEU A 168 25.76 0.10 -14.62
CA LEU A 168 24.61 0.77 -15.23
C LEU A 168 23.34 -0.08 -15.14
N GLU A 169 22.20 0.59 -14.98
CA GLU A 169 20.87 -0.02 -14.96
C GLU A 169 20.00 0.57 -16.06
N LYS A 170 19.20 -0.29 -16.70
CA LYS A 170 18.21 0.10 -17.70
C LYS A 170 17.01 0.77 -17.02
N HIS A 171 16.67 1.98 -17.44
CA HIS A 171 15.53 2.75 -16.97
C HIS A 171 14.58 3.10 -18.13
N HIS A 172 13.28 2.88 -17.96
CA HIS A 172 12.27 3.35 -18.90
C HIS A 172 11.93 4.81 -18.62
N ILE A 173 12.18 5.70 -19.59
CA ILE A 173 11.89 7.15 -19.47
C ILE A 173 10.38 7.37 -19.24
N ILE A 174 9.57 6.65 -20.00
CA ILE A 174 8.13 6.50 -19.77
C ILE A 174 7.89 5.07 -19.28
N PRO A 175 7.57 4.83 -17.99
CA PRO A 175 7.42 3.48 -17.47
C PRO A 175 6.30 2.69 -18.13
N LEU A 176 6.48 1.37 -18.21
CA LEU A 176 5.46 0.45 -18.75
C LEU A 176 4.12 0.53 -17.99
N HIS A 177 4.15 0.80 -16.67
CA HIS A 177 2.94 0.95 -15.86
C HIS A 177 2.19 2.28 -16.13
N ALA A 178 2.90 3.27 -16.68
CA ALA A 178 2.36 4.53 -17.17
C ALA A 178 1.89 4.44 -18.63
N GLY A 179 2.11 3.31 -19.30
CA GLY A 179 1.74 3.09 -20.71
C GLY A 179 2.87 3.37 -21.69
N GLY A 180 4.10 3.63 -21.22
CA GLY A 180 5.25 3.78 -22.11
C GLY A 180 5.57 2.48 -22.87
N PRO A 181 6.06 2.56 -24.11
CA PRO A 181 6.43 1.39 -24.91
C PRO A 181 7.78 0.78 -24.46
N ASP A 182 7.94 -0.53 -24.61
CA ASP A 182 9.23 -1.20 -24.36
C ASP A 182 10.09 -1.21 -25.64
N VAL A 183 10.64 -0.06 -25.98
CA VAL A 183 11.38 0.19 -27.23
C VAL A 183 12.70 0.92 -26.93
N PRO A 184 13.75 0.74 -27.76
CA PRO A 184 15.08 1.30 -27.48
C PRO A 184 15.11 2.80 -27.18
N TRP A 185 14.31 3.61 -27.88
CA TRP A 185 14.30 5.07 -27.68
C TRP A 185 13.66 5.50 -26.35
N ASN A 186 12.86 4.63 -25.71
CA ASN A 186 12.26 4.90 -24.39
C ASN A 186 13.14 4.39 -23.25
N LEU A 187 14.39 4.03 -23.53
CA LEU A 187 15.31 3.41 -22.60
C LEU A 187 16.57 4.25 -22.45
N ILE A 188 16.96 4.48 -21.20
CA ILE A 188 18.20 5.16 -20.85
C ILE A 188 18.97 4.33 -19.83
N TYR A 189 20.29 4.39 -19.87
CA TYR A 189 21.15 3.75 -18.89
C TYR A 189 21.58 4.77 -17.85
N LEU A 190 21.30 4.46 -16.60
CA LEU A 190 21.59 5.31 -15.45
C LEU A 190 22.48 4.56 -14.46
N THR A 191 23.23 5.30 -13.65
CA THR A 191 23.84 4.72 -12.44
C THR A 191 22.72 4.26 -11.48
N PRO A 192 22.99 3.35 -10.52
CA PRO A 192 21.97 2.94 -9.56
C PRO A 192 21.41 4.12 -8.77
N GLU A 193 22.27 5.10 -8.44
CA GLU A 193 21.91 6.34 -7.77
C GLU A 193 20.99 7.21 -8.64
N ASP A 194 21.35 7.41 -9.91
CA ASP A 194 20.55 8.17 -10.86
C ASP A 194 19.23 7.48 -11.20
N HIS A 195 19.19 6.15 -11.23
CA HIS A 195 17.97 5.38 -11.43
C HIS A 195 17.00 5.56 -10.25
N ILE A 196 17.50 5.53 -9.01
CA ILE A 196 16.69 5.83 -7.83
C ILE A 196 16.19 7.28 -7.90
N LYS A 197 17.07 8.22 -8.23
CA LYS A 197 16.73 9.65 -8.37
C LYS A 197 15.67 9.89 -9.45
N ALA A 198 15.75 9.20 -10.59
CA ALA A 198 14.75 9.25 -11.64
C ALA A 198 13.36 8.83 -11.11
N HIS A 199 13.28 7.73 -10.37
CA HIS A 199 12.03 7.32 -9.73
C HIS A 199 11.56 8.28 -8.62
N GLU A 200 12.47 8.89 -7.86
CA GLU A 200 12.12 9.92 -6.87
C GLU A 200 11.49 11.14 -7.54
N LEU A 201 12.10 11.65 -8.61
CA LEU A 201 11.61 12.79 -9.38
C LEU A 201 10.27 12.46 -10.06
N ARG A 202 10.12 11.28 -10.67
CA ARG A 202 8.82 10.86 -11.22
C ARG A 202 7.73 10.76 -10.17
N ALA A 203 8.04 10.16 -9.03
CA ALA A 203 7.09 10.03 -7.93
C ALA A 203 6.66 11.42 -7.42
N LEU A 204 7.58 12.39 -7.42
CA LEU A 204 7.32 13.78 -7.05
C LEU A 204 6.40 14.48 -8.04
N VAL A 205 6.69 14.38 -9.34
CA VAL A 205 5.98 15.08 -10.42
C VAL A 205 4.63 14.44 -10.75
N TYR A 206 4.58 13.12 -10.90
CA TYR A 206 3.37 12.42 -11.39
C TYR A 206 2.58 11.71 -10.29
N ASN A 207 3.16 11.52 -9.09
CA ASN A 207 2.56 10.80 -7.96
C ASN A 207 2.02 9.42 -8.34
N GLU A 208 2.70 8.74 -9.26
CA GLU A 208 2.33 7.38 -9.66
C GLU A 208 2.74 6.37 -8.57
N PRO A 209 1.88 5.38 -8.27
CA PRO A 209 2.19 4.39 -7.24
C PRO A 209 3.41 3.55 -7.60
N GLY A 210 3.62 3.23 -8.88
CA GLY A 210 4.74 2.40 -9.34
C GLY A 210 6.10 3.01 -8.98
N ASP A 211 6.28 4.31 -9.22
CA ASP A 211 7.50 5.03 -8.88
C ASP A 211 7.74 5.07 -7.35
N ARG A 212 6.70 5.33 -6.55
CA ARG A 212 6.81 5.28 -5.08
C ARG A 212 7.22 3.90 -4.56
N TYR A 213 6.74 2.83 -5.18
CA TYR A 213 7.18 1.47 -4.83
C TYR A 213 8.64 1.23 -5.21
N ALA A 214 9.07 1.70 -6.38
CA ALA A 214 10.46 1.59 -6.80
C ALA A 214 11.41 2.31 -5.82
N VAL A 215 11.08 3.55 -5.43
CA VAL A 215 11.83 4.31 -4.42
C VAL A 215 11.84 3.59 -3.07
N ARG A 216 10.70 3.03 -2.63
CA ARG A 216 10.66 2.28 -1.35
C ARG A 216 11.52 1.02 -1.37
N LEU A 217 11.55 0.29 -2.48
CA LEU A 217 12.28 -0.97 -2.60
C LEU A 217 13.78 -0.76 -2.77
N ARG A 218 14.19 0.36 -3.38
CA ARG A 218 15.58 0.67 -3.70
C ARG A 218 16.23 1.70 -2.76
N GLY A 219 15.44 2.57 -2.16
CA GLY A 219 15.90 3.61 -1.26
C GLY A 219 16.17 3.07 0.14
N ASN A 220 17.38 3.27 0.65
CA ASN A 220 17.79 2.88 2.02
C ASN A 220 17.31 3.88 3.11
N GLY A 221 16.38 4.79 2.81
CA GLY A 221 16.07 5.96 3.64
C GLY A 221 14.94 5.76 4.67
N THR A 222 15.17 6.25 5.89
CA THR A 222 14.25 6.22 7.06
C THR A 222 13.13 7.27 7.02
N ASN A 223 13.12 8.20 6.06
CA ASN A 223 12.18 9.33 6.03
C ASN A 223 11.13 9.27 4.91
N LEU A 224 10.53 8.09 4.72
CA LEU A 224 9.52 7.83 3.68
C LEU A 224 8.21 8.62 3.88
N SER A 225 7.92 9.05 5.11
CA SER A 225 6.69 9.78 5.46
C SER A 225 6.67 11.18 4.85
N GLU A 226 7.71 11.98 5.12
CA GLU A 226 7.82 13.36 4.64
C GLU A 226 7.92 13.41 3.12
N ARG A 227 8.75 12.53 2.53
CA ARG A 227 8.86 12.38 1.06
C ARG A 227 7.52 12.05 0.41
N ARG A 228 6.68 11.24 1.06
CA ARG A 228 5.34 10.90 0.56
C ARG A 228 4.39 12.09 0.63
N LEU A 229 4.47 12.91 1.67
CA LEU A 229 3.64 14.10 1.79
C LEU A 229 3.97 15.10 0.69
N GLU A 230 5.26 15.37 0.47
CA GLU A 230 5.70 16.30 -0.56
C GLU A 230 5.39 15.80 -1.98
N ALA A 231 5.60 14.51 -2.26
CA ALA A 231 5.19 13.88 -3.52
C ALA A 231 3.68 13.95 -3.76
N ASN A 232 2.87 13.86 -2.70
CA ASN A 232 1.44 14.06 -2.83
C ASN A 232 1.09 15.50 -3.15
N ARG A 233 1.76 16.48 -2.53
CA ARG A 233 1.52 17.91 -2.74
C ARG A 233 1.87 18.33 -4.17
N LEU A 234 3.09 18.04 -4.61
CA LEU A 234 3.57 18.40 -5.94
C LEU A 234 2.83 17.66 -7.05
N GLY A 235 2.63 16.35 -6.91
CA GLY A 235 1.87 15.62 -7.93
C GLY A 235 0.39 16.00 -7.97
N ASP A 236 -0.18 16.57 -6.91
CA ASP A 236 -1.52 17.15 -6.98
C ASP A 236 -1.53 18.48 -7.74
N GLN A 237 -0.54 19.34 -7.48
CA GLN A 237 -0.32 20.58 -8.22
C GLN A 237 -0.10 20.33 -9.72
N THR A 238 0.76 19.37 -10.08
CA THR A 238 0.99 19.02 -11.50
C THR A 238 -0.28 18.49 -12.17
N ARG A 239 -1.08 17.65 -11.49
CA ARG A 239 -2.37 17.19 -12.04
C ARG A 239 -3.36 18.34 -12.23
N PHE A 240 -3.34 19.31 -11.33
CA PHE A 240 -4.17 20.51 -11.43
C PHE A 240 -3.77 21.35 -12.65
N GLU A 241 -2.47 21.66 -12.79
CA GLU A 241 -1.92 22.45 -13.90
C GLU A 241 -2.16 21.76 -15.26
N GLN A 242 -2.01 20.44 -15.33
CA GLN A 242 -2.22 19.67 -16.56
C GLN A 242 -3.70 19.33 -16.83
N GLY A 243 -4.62 19.63 -15.90
CA GLY A 243 -6.02 19.24 -16.01
C GLY A 243 -6.21 17.72 -16.12
N THR A 244 -5.42 16.92 -15.39
CA THR A 244 -5.46 15.46 -15.44
C THR A 244 -6.01 14.84 -14.15
N GLY A 245 -6.30 13.53 -14.18
CA GLY A 245 -6.74 12.79 -12.99
C GLY A 245 -8.09 13.25 -12.45
N ILE A 246 -8.13 13.66 -11.17
CA ILE A 246 -9.35 14.16 -10.52
C ILE A 246 -9.78 15.55 -11.02
N TYR A 247 -8.84 16.31 -11.61
CA TYR A 247 -9.04 17.65 -12.15
C TYR A 247 -9.45 17.63 -13.63
N ALA A 248 -9.42 16.46 -14.29
CA ALA A 248 -9.86 16.34 -15.67
C ALA A 248 -11.35 16.72 -15.81
N PRO A 249 -11.74 17.45 -16.87
CA PRO A 249 -13.13 17.85 -17.10
C PRO A 249 -14.09 16.66 -16.98
N GLY A 250 -15.06 16.77 -16.06
CA GLY A 250 -16.06 15.73 -15.80
C GLY A 250 -15.61 14.56 -14.92
N ALA A 251 -14.33 14.44 -14.56
CA ALA A 251 -13.84 13.36 -13.69
C ALA A 251 -14.45 13.42 -12.28
N SER A 252 -14.48 14.60 -11.66
CA SER A 252 -15.10 14.82 -10.35
C SER A 252 -16.61 14.54 -10.37
N ALA A 253 -17.33 15.01 -11.39
CA ALA A 253 -18.76 14.74 -11.57
C ALA A 253 -19.05 13.24 -11.74
N LYS A 254 -18.23 12.52 -12.54
CA LYS A 254 -18.34 11.07 -12.72
C LYS A 254 -18.02 10.31 -11.43
N GLY A 255 -16.99 10.73 -10.70
CA GLY A 255 -16.62 10.16 -9.40
C GLY A 255 -17.73 10.34 -8.36
N GLY A 256 -18.34 11.53 -8.31
CA GLY A 256 -19.49 11.83 -7.45
C GLY A 256 -20.73 11.00 -7.82
N ARG A 257 -21.04 10.87 -9.12
CA ARG A 257 -22.15 10.02 -9.59
C ARG A 257 -21.91 8.55 -9.28
N ILE A 258 -20.72 8.02 -9.51
CA ILE A 258 -20.38 6.63 -9.16
C ILE A 258 -20.47 6.45 -7.64
N GLY A 259 -19.87 7.36 -6.87
CA GLY A 259 -19.91 7.35 -5.41
C GLY A 259 -21.33 7.37 -4.85
N GLY A 260 -22.22 8.19 -5.44
CA GLY A 260 -23.63 8.30 -5.07
C GLY A 260 -24.51 7.15 -5.58
N ALA A 261 -24.23 6.61 -6.78
CA ALA A 261 -25.05 5.58 -7.44
C ALA A 261 -24.84 4.17 -6.87
N VAL A 262 -23.75 3.90 -6.13
CA VAL A 262 -23.67 2.67 -5.33
C VAL A 262 -24.67 2.80 -4.16
N LYS A 263 -25.95 2.49 -4.44
CA LYS A 263 -26.97 2.11 -3.44
C LYS A 263 -26.43 0.88 -2.73
N SER A 264 -26.37 0.88 -1.40
CA SER A 264 -25.43 -0.07 -0.81
C SER A 264 -25.78 -0.55 0.59
N HIS A 265 -26.61 -1.57 0.60
CA HIS A 265 -26.45 -2.65 1.57
C HIS A 265 -24.96 -3.00 1.79
N LEU A 266 -24.12 -2.98 0.75
CA LEU A 266 -22.67 -3.18 0.87
C LEU A 266 -21.88 -2.06 1.58
N LYS A 267 -22.23 -0.78 1.46
CA LYS A 267 -21.57 0.28 2.26
C LYS A 267 -22.11 0.27 3.67
N ASP A 268 -23.38 -0.07 3.87
CA ASP A 268 -23.97 -0.25 5.19
C ASP A 268 -23.28 -1.39 5.92
N LEU A 269 -23.05 -2.53 5.25
CA LEU A 269 -22.23 -3.64 5.75
C LEU A 269 -20.78 -3.24 6.01
N LYS A 270 -20.15 -2.45 5.12
CA LYS A 270 -18.77 -1.96 5.32
C LYS A 270 -18.68 -0.93 6.43
N HIS A 271 -19.74 -0.17 6.67
CA HIS A 271 -19.84 0.77 7.77
C HIS A 271 -20.05 0.01 9.07
N ALA A 272 -20.93 -1.00 9.07
CA ALA A 272 -21.15 -1.93 10.18
C ALA A 272 -19.85 -2.65 10.57
N SER A 273 -19.05 -3.11 9.60
CA SER A 273 -17.76 -3.76 9.90
C SER A 273 -16.68 -2.83 10.47
N LYS A 274 -16.89 -1.52 10.39
CA LYS A 274 -16.03 -0.50 11.04
C LYS A 274 -16.59 -0.02 12.37
N MET A 275 -17.83 -0.39 12.72
CA MET A 275 -18.37 -0.06 14.02
C MET A 275 -17.64 -0.87 15.09
N THR A 276 -17.46 -0.26 16.25
CA THR A 276 -16.98 -0.98 17.44
C THR A 276 -18.06 -1.93 17.92
N ASP A 277 -17.69 -3.08 18.47
CA ASP A 277 -18.63 -4.12 18.96
C ASP A 277 -19.74 -3.53 19.85
N VAL A 278 -19.39 -2.61 20.77
CA VAL A 278 -20.36 -1.95 21.66
C VAL A 278 -21.45 -1.17 20.91
N VAL A 279 -21.08 -0.52 19.80
CA VAL A 279 -22.04 0.22 18.95
C VAL A 279 -22.86 -0.76 18.12
N SER A 280 -22.24 -1.83 17.63
CA SER A 280 -22.94 -2.89 16.91
C SER A 280 -24.01 -3.54 17.81
N SER A 281 -23.65 -4.00 19.01
CA SER A 281 -24.60 -4.62 19.94
C SER A 281 -25.77 -3.69 20.27
N ALA A 282 -25.52 -2.41 20.58
CA ALA A 282 -26.60 -1.46 20.89
C ALA A 282 -27.61 -1.23 19.74
N LEU A 283 -27.18 -1.38 18.47
CA LEU A 283 -28.05 -1.24 17.31
C LEU A 283 -28.73 -2.58 16.95
N TYR A 284 -27.96 -3.66 16.86
CA TYR A 284 -28.41 -4.95 16.35
C TYR A 284 -29.09 -5.83 17.40
N GLU A 285 -28.58 -5.86 18.64
CA GLU A 285 -29.17 -6.62 19.75
C GLU A 285 -30.26 -5.81 20.46
N GLY A 286 -30.36 -4.52 20.16
CA GLY A 286 -31.30 -3.60 20.77
C GLY A 286 -30.65 -2.76 21.89
N SER A 287 -31.37 -1.72 22.30
CA SER A 287 -30.91 -0.81 23.33
C SER A 287 -32.08 -0.10 23.99
N ARG A 288 -31.89 0.36 25.24
CA ARG A 288 -32.87 1.15 25.97
C ARG A 288 -32.32 2.54 26.21
N TRP A 289 -33.08 3.55 25.82
CA TRP A 289 -32.70 4.94 25.91
C TRP A 289 -33.68 5.69 26.78
N LYS A 290 -33.18 6.58 27.65
CA LYS A 290 -34.01 7.47 28.47
C LYS A 290 -33.67 8.92 28.19
N HIS A 291 -34.68 9.71 27.89
CA HIS A 291 -34.53 11.16 27.77
C HIS A 291 -34.61 11.79 29.16
N GLN A 292 -33.57 12.53 29.55
CA GLN A 292 -33.39 13.02 30.92
C GLN A 292 -34.46 14.03 31.35
N LYS A 293 -34.89 14.93 30.45
CA LYS A 293 -35.85 16.00 30.81
C LYS A 293 -37.31 15.54 30.78
N THR A 294 -37.67 14.74 29.79
CA THR A 294 -39.08 14.32 29.58
C THR A 294 -39.40 13.00 30.25
N GLY A 295 -38.39 12.24 30.70
CA GLY A 295 -38.55 10.91 31.27
C GLY A 295 -38.93 9.82 30.26
N VAL A 296 -39.11 10.17 28.98
CA VAL A 296 -39.48 9.24 27.91
C VAL A 296 -38.42 8.14 27.79
N VAL A 297 -38.87 6.89 27.73
CA VAL A 297 -38.03 5.72 27.55
C VAL A 297 -38.35 5.07 26.21
N VAL A 298 -37.31 4.86 25.40
CA VAL A 298 -37.40 4.21 24.09
C VAL A 298 -36.66 2.89 24.14
N THR A 299 -37.33 1.81 23.76
CA THR A 299 -36.72 0.49 23.63
C THR A 299 -36.58 0.16 22.15
N ILE A 300 -35.33 0.12 21.67
CA ILE A 300 -34.97 -0.33 20.34
C ILE A 300 -34.91 -1.85 20.37
N LYS A 301 -35.80 -2.51 19.61
CA LYS A 301 -35.84 -3.98 19.52
C LYS A 301 -34.67 -4.49 18.66
N PRO A 302 -34.19 -5.72 18.90
CA PRO A 302 -33.18 -6.34 18.05
C PRO A 302 -33.57 -6.25 16.56
N GLN A 303 -32.59 -6.02 15.69
CA GLN A 303 -32.75 -5.99 14.23
C GLN A 303 -33.79 -4.97 13.70
N THR A 304 -34.12 -3.92 14.46
CA THR A 304 -35.02 -2.84 13.98
C THR A 304 -34.29 -1.60 13.52
N VAL A 305 -33.04 -1.41 13.96
CA VAL A 305 -32.20 -0.26 13.64
C VAL A 305 -30.81 -0.76 13.28
N PHE A 306 -30.32 -0.43 12.08
CA PHE A 306 -29.04 -0.91 11.55
C PHE A 306 -27.98 0.20 11.48
N THR A 307 -28.41 1.45 11.60
CA THR A 307 -27.56 2.63 11.44
C THR A 307 -27.86 3.68 12.51
N LEU A 308 -26.87 4.51 12.85
CA LEU A 308 -27.07 5.61 13.79
C LEU A 308 -28.11 6.65 13.30
N PRO A 309 -28.21 7.00 11.99
CA PRO A 309 -29.31 7.84 11.51
C PRO A 309 -30.70 7.26 11.81
N GLN A 310 -30.91 5.97 11.58
CA GLN A 310 -32.18 5.31 11.92
C GLN A 310 -32.47 5.35 13.43
N LEU A 311 -31.43 5.25 14.28
CA LEU A 311 -31.59 5.44 15.73
C LEU A 311 -32.06 6.88 16.02
N VAL A 312 -31.45 7.88 15.39
CA VAL A 312 -31.85 9.29 15.55
C VAL A 312 -33.30 9.50 15.19
N ASP A 313 -33.76 8.96 14.06
CA ASP A 313 -35.17 9.07 13.63
C ASP A 313 -36.11 8.49 14.68
N LYS A 314 -35.79 7.32 15.24
CA LYS A 314 -36.58 6.69 16.31
C LYS A 314 -36.60 7.49 17.61
N LEU A 315 -35.48 8.13 17.96
CA LEU A 315 -35.42 8.99 19.13
C LEU A 315 -36.20 10.29 18.92
N ILE A 316 -36.16 10.90 17.73
CA ILE A 316 -36.96 12.08 17.39
C ILE A 316 -38.46 11.76 17.42
N GLU A 317 -38.85 10.64 16.82
CA GLU A 317 -40.24 10.15 16.76
C GLU A 317 -40.83 10.00 18.17
N ALA A 318 -40.05 9.49 19.10
CA ALA A 318 -40.48 9.26 20.48
C ALA A 318 -40.56 10.51 21.36
N LEU A 319 -39.92 11.62 20.98
CA LEU A 319 -39.98 12.84 21.79
C LEU A 319 -41.33 13.55 21.63
N PRO A 320 -41.94 14.03 22.74
CA PRO A 320 -43.04 14.99 22.67
C PRO A 320 -42.53 16.32 22.09
N SER A 321 -43.45 17.26 21.80
CA SER A 321 -43.06 18.62 21.40
C SER A 321 -42.26 19.27 22.54
N CYS A 322 -40.95 19.41 22.36
CA CYS A 322 -40.04 20.01 23.33
C CYS A 322 -38.81 20.59 22.61
N PRO A 323 -38.08 21.55 23.21
CA PRO A 323 -36.93 22.18 22.56
C PRO A 323 -35.84 21.21 22.11
N ASP A 324 -35.68 20.07 22.80
CA ASP A 324 -34.70 19.05 22.44
C ASP A 324 -35.09 18.29 21.16
N LYS A 325 -36.40 18.17 20.85
CA LYS A 325 -36.89 17.60 19.59
C LYS A 325 -36.56 18.51 18.40
N ASP A 326 -36.75 19.81 18.57
CA ASP A 326 -36.41 20.82 17.56
C ASP A 326 -34.89 20.86 17.33
N LEU A 327 -34.10 20.83 18.40
CA LEU A 327 -32.64 20.78 18.31
C LEU A 327 -32.16 19.50 17.60
N LEU A 328 -32.76 18.34 17.91
CA LEU A 328 -32.37 17.06 17.32
C LEU A 328 -32.77 16.95 15.85
N SER A 329 -33.89 17.55 15.45
CA SER A 329 -34.36 17.55 14.05
C SER A 329 -33.62 18.55 13.16
N GLN A 330 -33.10 19.65 13.72
CA GLN A 330 -32.34 20.67 12.97
C GLN A 330 -30.83 20.42 12.93
N ALA A 331 -30.30 19.61 13.86
CA ALA A 331 -28.85 19.37 13.93
C ALA A 331 -28.34 18.52 12.75
N GLN A 332 -27.10 18.79 12.32
CA GLN A 332 -26.46 18.00 11.27
C GLN A 332 -26.34 16.53 11.68
N THR A 333 -26.79 15.62 10.81
CA THR A 333 -26.82 14.16 11.07
C THR A 333 -25.46 13.61 11.52
N THR A 334 -24.36 14.10 10.95
CA THR A 334 -22.99 13.71 11.31
C THR A 334 -22.66 14.03 12.78
N THR A 335 -23.06 15.21 13.25
CA THR A 335 -22.83 15.67 14.62
C THR A 335 -23.66 14.86 15.63
N ILE A 336 -24.92 14.59 15.32
CA ILE A 336 -25.81 13.83 16.20
C ILE A 336 -25.33 12.39 16.34
N THR A 337 -25.09 11.72 15.21
CA THR A 337 -24.66 10.32 15.18
C THR A 337 -23.32 10.11 15.89
N CYS A 338 -22.38 11.06 15.75
CA CYS A 338 -21.12 11.04 16.50
C CYS A 338 -21.34 11.13 18.02
N ASN A 339 -22.18 12.06 18.49
CA ASN A 339 -22.44 12.23 19.91
C ASN A 339 -23.17 11.01 20.53
N LEU A 340 -24.15 10.44 19.84
CA LEU A 340 -24.83 9.21 20.29
C LEU A 340 -23.87 8.02 20.31
N ALA A 341 -22.98 7.88 19.32
CA ALA A 341 -21.95 6.86 19.34
C ALA A 341 -21.01 6.99 20.56
N ARG A 342 -20.71 8.22 20.99
CA ARG A 342 -19.93 8.46 22.21
C ARG A 342 -20.70 8.08 23.48
N VAL A 343 -22.02 8.26 23.50
CA VAL A 343 -22.87 7.78 24.61
C VAL A 343 -22.83 6.25 24.67
N ILE A 344 -23.00 5.55 23.54
CA ILE A 344 -22.94 4.09 23.48
C ILE A 344 -21.58 3.56 23.96
N LYS A 345 -20.49 4.24 23.58
CA LYS A 345 -19.12 3.88 24.00
C LYS A 345 -18.79 4.29 25.44
N LYS A 346 -19.74 4.83 26.21
CA LYS A 346 -19.54 5.37 27.57
C LYS A 346 -18.47 6.48 27.64
N GLN A 347 -18.22 7.17 26.52
CA GLN A 347 -17.32 8.32 26.44
C GLN A 347 -18.04 9.64 26.74
N ARG A 348 -19.38 9.59 26.81
CA ARG A 348 -20.26 10.69 27.17
C ARG A 348 -21.44 10.12 27.95
N THR A 349 -21.93 10.84 28.94
CA THR A 349 -23.08 10.41 29.74
C THR A 349 -24.40 10.55 28.99
N SER A 350 -24.62 11.69 28.32
CA SER A 350 -25.81 11.96 27.51
C SER A 350 -25.52 12.79 26.25
N ALA A 351 -26.40 12.69 25.25
CA ALA A 351 -26.38 13.51 24.04
C ALA A 351 -27.82 13.91 23.68
N TYR A 352 -28.08 15.21 23.53
CA TYR A 352 -29.43 15.74 23.26
C TYR A 352 -30.47 15.21 24.26
N GLY A 353 -30.09 15.18 25.55
CA GLY A 353 -30.91 14.65 26.63
C GLY A 353 -31.03 13.11 26.68
N TRP A 354 -30.59 12.38 25.66
CA TRP A 354 -30.65 10.92 25.63
C TRP A 354 -29.47 10.27 26.37
N THR A 355 -29.81 9.32 27.24
CA THR A 355 -28.88 8.43 27.97
C THR A 355 -29.16 6.99 27.59
N LEU A 356 -28.11 6.18 27.47
CA LEU A 356 -28.23 4.73 27.33
C LEU A 356 -28.40 4.12 28.72
N LEU A 357 -29.46 3.32 28.92
CA LEU A 357 -29.78 2.65 30.19
C LEU A 357 -29.03 1.34 30.38
#